data_AF-A0A6M0CBZ0-F1
#
_entry.id   AF-A0A6M0CBZ0-F1
#
_cell.length_a   1.000
_cell.length_b   1.000
_cell.length_c   1.000
_cell.angle_alpha   90.00
_cell.angle_beta   90.00
_cell.angle_gamma   90.00
#
_symmetry.space_group_name_H-M   'P 1'
#
loop_
_entity.id
_entity.type
_entity.pdbx_description
1 polymer ?
#
loop_
_entity_poly.entity_id
_entity_poly.type
_entity_poly.pdbx_seq_one_letter_code
_entity_poly.pdbx_strand_id
1 'polypeptide(L)' 'MEQVGIEALNVYGGIAKLDIRMLAQARQLDMTRFDNLMMKEKTVAMPYEDPVSYAVNAAKPIIDGL' A
#
# COMPACT_ATOMS: atom_id res chain seq x y z
N MET A 1 4.33 32.03 -18.63
CA MET A 1 3.88 31.08 -17.59
C MET A 1 4.81 29.90 -17.63
N GLU A 2 5.34 29.46 -16.49
CA GLU A 2 6.11 28.22 -16.37
C GLU A 2 5.16 27.02 -16.24
N GLN A 3 5.56 25.87 -16.79
CA GLN A 3 4.81 24.62 -16.65
C GLN A 3 5.07 24.00 -15.28
N VAL A 4 4.03 23.47 -14.65
CA VAL A 4 4.10 22.83 -13.33
C VAL A 4 3.25 21.56 -13.32
N GLY A 5 3.73 20.50 -12.66
CA GLY A 5 3.04 19.23 -12.57
C GLY A 5 3.87 18.13 -11.91
N ILE A 6 3.35 16.90 -11.96
CA ILE A 6 4.07 15.70 -11.53
C ILE A 6 4.96 15.25 -12.69
N GLU A 7 6.28 15.35 -12.52
CA GLU A 7 7.25 14.89 -13.53
C GLU A 7 7.44 13.37 -13.48
N ALA A 8 7.38 12.78 -12.29
CA ALA A 8 7.43 11.35 -12.05
C ALA A 8 6.68 10.97 -10.76
N LEU A 9 6.08 9.78 -10.74
CA LEU A 9 5.40 9.23 -9.56
C LEU A 9 5.63 7.72 -9.51
N ASN A 10 5.89 7.22 -8.31
CA ASN A 10 6.00 5.80 -8.03
C ASN A 10 5.27 5.47 -6.71
N VAL A 11 4.89 4.20 -6.54
CA VAL A 11 4.21 3.69 -5.35
C VAL A 11 4.94 2.48 -4.82
N TYR A 12 5.18 2.46 -3.52
CA TYR A 12 5.63 1.26 -2.81
C TYR A 12 4.50 0.74 -1.92
N GLY A 13 3.93 -0.40 -2.30
CA GLY A 13 2.79 -1.03 -1.63
C GLY A 13 3.17 -1.97 -0.48
N GLY A 14 4.39 -1.90 0.04
CA GLY A 14 4.95 -2.83 1.03
C GLY A 14 5.31 -4.22 0.44
N ILE A 15 6.09 -5.00 1.18
CA ILE A 15 6.49 -6.36 0.76
C ILE A 15 5.46 -7.44 1.09
N ALA A 16 4.52 -7.16 2.00
CA ALA A 16 3.55 -8.13 2.47
C ALA A 16 2.12 -7.56 2.45
N LYS A 17 1.16 -8.44 2.16
CA LYS A 17 -0.27 -8.12 2.14
C LYS A 17 -1.09 -9.23 2.79
N LEU A 18 -2.28 -8.88 3.26
CA LEU A 18 -3.24 -9.82 3.83
C LEU A 18 -4.60 -9.66 3.14
N ASP A 19 -5.21 -10.79 2.78
CA ASP A 19 -6.58 -10.85 2.30
C ASP A 19 -7.55 -10.43 3.43
N ILE A 20 -8.40 -9.44 3.13
CA ILE A 20 -9.31 -8.86 4.12
C ILE A 20 -10.45 -9.81 4.48
N ARG A 21 -10.91 -10.66 3.54
CA ARG A 21 -11.96 -11.64 3.81
C ARG A 21 -11.46 -12.72 4.76
N MET A 22 -10.24 -13.21 4.55
CA MET A 22 -9.60 -14.15 5.49
C MET A 22 -9.53 -13.57 6.90
N LEU A 23 -9.11 -12.30 7.03
CA LEU A 23 -9.04 -11.62 8.31
C LEU A 23 -10.43 -11.42 8.96
N ALA A 24 -11.44 -11.04 8.17
CA ALA A 24 -12.79 -10.82 8.65
C ALA A 24 -13.44 -12.12 9.16
N GLN A 25 -13.27 -13.22 8.41
CA GLN A 25 -13.73 -14.56 8.81
C GLN A 25 -13.06 -15.04 10.09
N ALA A 26 -11.73 -14.92 10.19
CA ALA A 26 -10.98 -15.31 11.39
C ALA A 26 -11.40 -14.52 12.64
N ARG A 27 -11.90 -13.29 12.45
CA ARG A 27 -12.42 -12.41 13.51
C ARG A 27 -13.93 -12.53 13.73
N GLN A 28 -14.60 -13.46 13.05
CA GLN A 28 -16.05 -13.69 13.19
C GLN A 28 -16.88 -12.42 12.89
N LEU A 29 -16.44 -11.62 11.91
CA LEU A 29 -17.13 -10.41 11.50
C LEU A 29 -18.19 -10.70 10.43
N ASP A 30 -19.20 -9.84 10.35
CA ASP A 30 -20.26 -9.92 9.35
C ASP A 30 -19.71 -9.64 7.93
N MET A 31 -19.72 -10.68 7.10
CA MET A 31 -19.20 -10.63 5.73
C MET A 31 -20.04 -9.76 4.79
N THR A 32 -21.33 -9.58 5.06
CA THR A 32 -22.20 -8.74 4.22
C THR A 32 -21.75 -7.28 4.23
N ARG A 33 -21.24 -6.81 5.37
CA ARG A 33 -20.67 -5.47 5.51
C ARG A 33 -19.35 -5.35 4.75
N PHE A 34 -18.49 -6.37 4.79
CA PHE A 34 -17.18 -6.32 4.14
C PHE A 34 -17.26 -6.35 2.61
N ASP A 35 -18.22 -7.09 2.06
CA ASP A 35 -18.39 -7.14 0.61
C ASP A 35 -18.82 -5.79 0.01
N ASN A 36 -19.54 -4.97 0.79
CA ASN A 36 -19.92 -3.61 0.38
C ASN A 36 -18.76 -2.60 0.40
N LEU A 37 -17.65 -2.91 1.07
CA LEU A 37 -16.50 -2.00 1.18
C LEU A 37 -15.56 -2.06 -0.03
N MET A 38 -15.76 -3.04 -0.93
CA MET A 38 -14.90 -3.28 -2.10
C MET A 38 -13.41 -3.47 -1.74
N MET A 39 -13.12 -3.87 -0.50
CA MET A 39 -11.76 -4.14 -0.02
C MET A 39 -11.37 -5.58 -0.34
N LYS A 40 -10.19 -5.76 -0.96
CA LYS A 40 -9.64 -7.09 -1.25
C LYS A 40 -8.48 -7.41 -0.31
N GLU A 41 -7.50 -6.52 -0.27
CA GLU A 41 -6.23 -6.74 0.42
C GLU A 41 -5.82 -5.48 1.18
N LYS A 42 -5.02 -5.64 2.24
CA LYS A 42 -4.26 -4.53 2.84
C LYS A 42 -2.79 -4.89 2.93
N THR A 43 -1.96 -3.89 2.68
CA THR A 43 -0.53 -3.95 3.00
C THR A 43 -0.34 -4.06 4.51
N VAL A 44 0.65 -4.85 4.92
CA VAL A 44 1.08 -4.96 6.32
C VAL A 44 2.58 -4.73 6.36
N ALA A 45 3.00 -3.66 7.05
CA ALA A 45 4.41 -3.40 7.27
C ALA A 45 5.01 -4.51 8.15
N MET A 46 6.15 -5.05 7.73
CA MET A 46 6.89 -6.03 8.53
C MET A 46 7.57 -5.36 9.73
N PRO A 47 7.95 -6.09 10.79
CA PRO A 47 8.57 -5.50 11.99
C PRO A 47 9.87 -4.72 11.73
N TYR A 48 10.54 -4.99 10.60
CA TYR A 48 11.77 -4.33 10.17
C TYR A 48 11.52 -3.25 9.10
N GLU A 49 10.27 -3.00 8.72
CA GLU A 49 9.92 -1.87 7.86
C GLU A 49 9.39 -0.72 8.70
N ASP A 50 9.71 0.50 8.26
CA ASP A 50 9.27 1.73 8.88
C ASP A 50 8.92 2.77 7.80
N PRO A 51 8.44 3.97 8.18
CA PRO A 51 8.13 5.00 7.19
C PRO A 51 9.34 5.42 6.34
N VAL A 52 10.57 5.32 6.87
CA VAL A 52 11.80 5.65 6.12
C VAL A 52 12.03 4.61 5.03
N SER A 53 11.96 3.32 5.35
CA SER A 53 12.12 2.24 4.38
C SER A 53 11.04 2.29 3.29
N TYR A 54 9.79 2.57 3.66
CA TYR A 54 8.70 2.78 2.69
C TYR A 54 8.96 3.96 1.75
N ALA A 55 9.39 5.10 2.30
CA ALA A 55 9.69 6.29 1.50
C ALA A 55 10.88 6.08 0.56
N VAL A 56 11.96 5.47 1.05
CA VAL A 56 13.13 5.14 0.23
C VAL A 56 12.73 4.19 -0.90
N ASN A 57 12.00 3.13 -0.61
CA ASN A 57 11.57 2.17 -1.65
C ASN A 57 10.59 2.78 -2.66
N ALA A 58 9.78 3.75 -2.24
CA ALA A 58 8.92 4.50 -3.16
C ALA A 58 9.73 5.46 -4.06
N ALA A 59 10.68 6.21 -3.51
CA ALA A 59 11.41 7.24 -4.24
C ALA A 59 12.59 6.71 -5.06
N LYS A 60 13.25 5.63 -4.62
CA LYS A 60 14.47 5.09 -5.23
C LYS A 60 14.35 4.86 -6.75
N PRO A 61 13.27 4.24 -7.29
CA PRO A 61 13.15 4.06 -8.74
C PRO A 61 13.05 5.36 -9.54
N ILE A 62 12.54 6.43 -8.92
CA ILE A 62 12.52 7.76 -9.55
C ILE A 62 13.93 8.32 -9.59
N ILE A 63 14.64 8.31 -8.45
CA ILE A 63 15.99 8.87 -8.34
C ILE A 63 17.01 8.11 -9.17
N ASP A 64 16.88 6.79 -9.28
CA ASP A 64 17.77 5.97 -10.12
C ASP A 64 17.58 6.22 -11.62
N GLY A 65 16.44 6.80 -12.01
CA GLY A 65 16.12 7.18 -13.40
C GLY A 65 16.52 8.60 -13.77
N LEU A 66 17.09 9.37 -12.83
CA LEU A 66 17.67 10.71 -13.05
C LEU A 66 19.12 10.61 -13.50
#